data_AF-A0A646IJV3-F1
#
_entry.id   AF-A0A646IJV3-F1
#
_cell.length_a   1.000
_cell.length_b   1.000
_cell.length_c   1.000
_cell.angle_alpha   90.00
_cell.angle_beta   90.00
_cell.angle_gamma   90.00
#
_symmetry.space_group_name_H-M   'P 1'
#
loop_
_entity.id
_entity.type
_entity.pdbx_description
1 polymer ?
#
loop_
_entity_poly.entity_id
_entity_poly.type
_entity_poly.pdbx_seq_one_letter_code
_entity_poly.pdbx_strand_id
1 'polypeptide(L)'
;EYRGILLVNILLTIGGGSAYYLTSGYLPTFLKVVMKVPAGESAALLMVSSLAVIVASVAAGHLSSLVGRKRSFLLIGATALVLLPLLYQWLPAASTMTARFVYTASLSMLGCAGFAPILIFLNERFPTSIR
;
A
#
# COMPACT_ATOMS: atom_id res chain seq x y z
N GLU A 1 -5.41 25.36 18.11
CA GLU A 1 -5.60 25.04 16.66
C GLU A 1 -4.78 23.88 16.12
N TYR A 2 -3.48 23.74 16.42
CA TYR A 2 -2.62 22.76 15.73
C TYR A 2 -2.79 21.28 16.13
N ARG A 3 -3.48 20.98 17.23
CA ARG A 3 -3.64 19.60 17.75
C ARG A 3 -4.38 18.69 16.77
N GLY A 4 -5.43 19.18 16.11
CA GLY A 4 -6.19 18.40 15.12
C GLY A 4 -5.37 18.10 13.86
N ILE A 5 -4.58 19.07 13.40
CA ILE A 5 -3.68 18.91 12.24
C ILE A 5 -2.59 17.88 12.56
N LEU A 6 -1.99 17.97 13.74
CA LEU A 6 -0.97 17.04 14.21
C LEU A 6 -1.53 15.61 14.30
N LEU A 7 -2.72 15.42 14.87
CA LEU A 7 -3.38 14.11 14.94
C LEU A 7 -3.63 13.51 13.56
N VAL A 8 -4.14 14.29 12.61
CA VAL A 8 -4.40 13.79 11.25
C VAL A 8 -3.10 13.37 10.55
N ASN A 9 -2.03 14.15 10.69
CA ASN A 9 -0.73 13.80 10.12
C ASN A 9 -0.15 12.54 10.76
N ILE A 10 -0.28 12.37 12.08
CA ILE A 10 0.13 11.14 12.77
C ILE A 10 -0.66 9.94 12.26
N LEU A 11 -1.99 10.05 12.16
CA LEU A 11 -2.85 8.97 11.65
C LEU A 11 -2.50 8.60 10.21
N LEU A 12 -2.22 9.58 9.35
CA LEU A 12 -1.79 9.34 7.97
C LEU A 12 -0.44 8.61 7.91
N THR A 13 0.54 9.06 8.70
CA THR A 13 1.87 8.44 8.72
C THR A 13 1.85 7.03 9.31
N ILE A 14 1.12 6.81 10.40
CA ILE A 14 0.94 5.48 11.01
C ILE A 14 0.17 4.57 10.05
N GLY A 15 -0.91 5.06 9.45
CA GLY A 15 -1.72 4.30 8.49
C GLY A 15 -0.91 3.89 7.25
N GLY A 16 -0.22 4.85 6.61
CA GLY A 16 0.63 4.58 5.45
C GLY A 16 1.80 3.64 5.79
N GLY A 17 2.48 3.88 6.91
CA GLY A 17 3.60 3.05 7.36
C GLY A 17 3.18 1.63 7.73
N SER A 18 2.08 1.47 8.48
CA SER A 18 1.55 0.14 8.82
C SER A 18 1.10 -0.63 7.59
N ALA A 19 0.45 0.02 6.63
CA ALA A 19 0.07 -0.59 5.35
C ALA A 19 1.31 -1.07 4.57
N TYR A 20 2.38 -0.25 4.50
CA TYR A 20 3.65 -0.66 3.89
C TYR A 20 4.25 -1.90 4.56
N TYR A 21 4.35 -1.88 5.89
CA TYR A 21 4.92 -3.00 6.63
C TYR A 21 4.09 -4.26 6.46
N LEU A 22 2.76 -4.15 6.45
CA LEU A 22 1.89 -5.29 6.23
C LEU A 22 2.04 -5.86 4.82
N THR A 23 2.18 -5.05 3.77
CA THR A 23 2.07 -5.58 2.39
C THR A 23 3.41 -5.77 1.68
N SER A 24 4.47 -5.10 2.12
CA SER A 24 5.80 -5.20 1.53
C SER A 24 6.80 -5.80 2.51
N GLY A 25 6.73 -5.42 3.79
CA GLY A 25 7.65 -5.92 4.82
C GLY A 25 7.32 -7.32 5.33
N TYR A 26 6.05 -7.60 5.60
CA TYR A 26 5.58 -8.86 6.16
C TYR A 26 5.32 -9.93 5.10
N LEU A 27 5.00 -9.52 3.87
CA LEU A 27 4.62 -10.40 2.78
C LEU A 27 5.66 -11.51 2.48
N PRO A 28 6.99 -11.25 2.42
CA PRO A 28 7.98 -12.33 2.25
C PRO A 28 7.91 -13.39 3.35
N THR A 29 7.74 -12.97 4.60
CA THR A 29 7.60 -13.87 5.74
C THR A 29 6.28 -14.62 5.70
N PHE A 30 5.18 -13.98 5.28
CA PHE A 30 3.89 -14.64 5.11
C PHE A 30 3.95 -15.76 4.06
N LEU A 31 4.53 -15.49 2.89
CA LEU A 31 4.72 -16.48 1.82
C LEU A 31 5.56 -17.67 2.29
N LYS A 32 6.63 -17.40 3.06
CA LYS A 32 7.53 -18.45 3.55
C LYS A 32 6.95 -19.26 4.71
N VAL A 33 6.38 -18.60 5.72
CA VAL A 33 6.02 -19.23 7.00
C VAL A 33 4.58 -19.74 7.00
N VAL A 34 3.65 -18.95 6.45
CA VAL A 34 2.21 -19.28 6.45
C VAL A 34 1.87 -20.12 5.23
N MET A 35 2.21 -19.65 4.04
CA MET A 35 1.89 -20.35 2.80
C MET A 35 2.87 -21.48 2.47
N LYS A 36 4.06 -21.49 3.07
CA LYS A 36 5.14 -22.46 2.82
C LYS A 36 5.50 -22.59 1.34
N VAL A 37 5.47 -21.47 0.62
CA VAL A 37 5.76 -21.41 -0.81
C VAL A 37 7.26 -21.63 -1.04
N PRO A 38 7.67 -22.41 -2.05
CA PRO A 38 9.08 -22.57 -2.41
C PRO A 38 9.77 -21.23 -2.67
N ALA A 39 11.08 -21.17 -2.44
CA ALA A 39 11.84 -19.92 -2.57
C ALA A 39 11.77 -19.30 -3.98
N GLY A 40 11.79 -20.14 -5.03
CA GLY A 40 11.69 -19.67 -6.42
C GLY A 40 10.33 -19.01 -6.73
N GLU A 41 9.23 -19.62 -6.30
CA GLU A 41 7.88 -19.04 -6.46
C GLU A 41 7.72 -17.77 -5.60
N SER A 42 8.23 -17.76 -4.37
CA SER A 42 8.23 -16.57 -3.50
C SER A 42 8.98 -15.40 -4.14
N ALA A 43 10.15 -15.65 -4.73
CA ALA A 43 10.92 -14.62 -5.43
C ALA A 43 10.13 -14.04 -6.61
N ALA A 44 9.51 -14.89 -7.44
CA ALA A 44 8.70 -14.44 -8.56
C ALA A 44 7.50 -13.59 -8.11
N LEU A 45 6.79 -14.01 -7.05
CA LEU A 45 5.68 -13.26 -6.46
C LEU A 45 6.13 -11.87 -5.97
N LEU A 46 7.28 -11.78 -5.31
CA LEU A 46 7.84 -10.51 -4.82
C LEU A 46 8.34 -9.60 -5.97
N MET A 47 8.88 -10.18 -7.05
CA MET A 47 9.25 -9.42 -8.25
C MET A 47 8.04 -8.76 -8.91
N VAL A 48 6.95 -9.52 -9.10
CA VAL A 48 5.70 -8.99 -9.65
C VAL A 48 5.11 -7.92 -8.73
N SER A 49 5.19 -8.13 -7.42
CA SER A 49 4.75 -7.15 -6.42
C SER A 49 5.50 -5.83 -6.54
N SER A 50 6.82 -5.89 -6.77
CA SER A 50 7.66 -4.70 -6.96
C SER A 50 7.24 -3.91 -8.21
N LEU A 51 6.93 -4.59 -9.32
CA LEU A 51 6.41 -3.94 -10.52
C LEU A 51 5.03 -3.32 -10.28
N ALA A 52 4.15 -4.03 -9.57
CA ALA A 52 2.81 -3.56 -9.24
C ALA A 52 2.85 -2.29 -8.37
N VAL A 53 3.80 -2.22 -7.43
CA VAL A 53 4.05 -1.04 -6.58
C VAL A 53 4.41 0.20 -7.41
N ILE A 54 5.24 0.05 -8.45
CA ILE A 54 5.59 1.17 -9.35
C ILE A 54 4.33 1.70 -10.03
N VAL A 55 3.52 0.81 -10.61
CA VAL A 55 2.28 1.16 -11.30
C VAL A 55 1.29 1.83 -10.33
N ALA A 56 1.11 1.27 -9.14
CA ALA A 56 0.23 1.81 -8.11
C ALA A 56 0.68 3.19 -7.62
N SER A 57 1.99 3.42 -7.47
CA SER A 57 2.53 4.72 -7.06
C SER A 57 2.16 5.83 -8.05
N VAL A 58 2.38 5.56 -9.34
CA VAL A 58 2.07 6.52 -10.42
C VAL A 58 0.56 6.75 -10.50
N ALA A 59 -0.23 5.68 -10.48
CA ALA A 59 -1.69 5.76 -10.54
C ALA A 59 -2.28 6.52 -9.34
N ALA A 60 -1.82 6.24 -8.12
CA ALA A 60 -2.26 6.93 -6.91
C ALA A 60 -1.86 8.42 -6.91
N GLY A 61 -0.65 8.73 -7.38
CA GLY A 61 -0.18 10.10 -7.56
C GLY A 61 -1.05 10.88 -8.54
N HIS A 62 -1.35 10.27 -9.70
CA HIS A 62 -2.20 10.87 -10.72
C HIS A 62 -3.66 11.01 -10.25
N LEU A 63 -4.25 9.97 -9.66
CA LEU A 63 -5.59 10.02 -9.08
C LEU A 63 -5.71 11.15 -8.05
N SER A 64 -4.66 11.33 -7.24
CA SER A 64 -4.62 12.39 -6.25
C SER A 64 -4.57 13.80 -6.84
N SER A 65 -4.06 13.97 -8.06
CA SER A 65 -4.10 15.25 -8.77
C SER A 65 -5.49 15.56 -9.35
N LEU A 66 -6.26 14.52 -9.73
CA LEU A 66 -7.58 14.68 -10.35
C LEU A 66 -8.71 14.87 -9.32
N VAL A 67 -8.73 14.05 -8.26
CA VAL A 67 -9.85 14.02 -7.29
C VAL A 67 -9.54 14.87 -6.05
N GLY A 68 -8.30 15.36 -5.94
CA GLY A 68 -7.78 16.07 -4.78
C GLY A 68 -7.22 15.15 -3.70
N ARG A 69 -6.25 15.66 -2.95
CA ARG A 69 -5.44 14.90 -1.97
C ARG A 69 -6.29 14.24 -0.89
N LYS A 70 -7.14 15.01 -0.20
CA LYS A 70 -7.98 14.53 0.92
C LYS A 70 -8.89 13.37 0.50
N ARG A 71 -9.60 13.52 -0.62
CA ARG A 71 -10.52 12.48 -1.12
C ARG A 71 -9.76 11.22 -1.53
N SER A 72 -8.60 11.38 -2.13
CA SER A 72 -7.77 10.25 -2.55
C SER A 72 -7.27 9.44 -1.36
N PHE A 73 -6.81 10.08 -0.29
CA PHE A 73 -6.45 9.37 0.95
C PHE A 73 -7.62 8.62 1.57
N LEU A 74 -8.81 9.23 1.59
CA LEU A 74 -10.01 8.57 2.14
C LEU A 74 -10.43 7.37 1.29
N LEU A 75 -10.41 7.49 -0.05
CA LEU A 75 -10.75 6.40 -0.96
C LEU A 75 -9.75 5.25 -0.85
N ILE A 76 -8.45 5.56 -0.87
CA ILE A 76 -7.39 4.55 -0.74
C ILE A 76 -7.46 3.88 0.63
N GLY A 77 -7.61 4.66 1.71
CA GLY A 77 -7.74 4.15 3.06
C GLY A 77 -8.97 3.25 3.26
N ALA A 78 -10.13 3.66 2.77
CA ALA A 78 -11.36 2.87 2.84
C ALA A 78 -11.25 1.58 2.01
N THR A 79 -10.65 1.68 0.82
CA THR A 79 -10.39 0.52 -0.05
C THR A 79 -9.43 -0.46 0.62
N ALA A 80 -8.35 0.05 1.22
CA ALA A 80 -7.37 -0.78 1.94
C ALA A 80 -7.97 -1.44 3.18
N LEU A 81 -8.81 -0.72 3.94
CA LEU A 81 -9.48 -1.25 5.14
C LEU A 81 -10.31 -2.51 4.83
N VAL A 82 -10.94 -2.56 3.66
CA VAL A 82 -11.77 -3.70 3.22
C VAL A 82 -10.95 -4.74 2.46
N LEU A 83 -10.15 -4.32 1.48
CA LEU A 83 -9.47 -5.26 0.59
C LEU A 83 -8.25 -5.94 1.23
N LEU A 84 -7.48 -5.28 2.10
CA LEU A 84 -6.32 -5.90 2.73
C LEU A 84 -6.68 -7.18 3.52
N PRO A 85 -7.67 -7.19 4.43
CA PRO A 85 -8.02 -8.42 5.15
C PRO A 85 -8.57 -9.49 4.21
N LEU A 86 -9.38 -9.12 3.22
CA LEU A 86 -9.92 -10.07 2.25
C LEU A 86 -8.82 -10.72 1.41
N LEU A 87 -7.85 -9.94 0.93
CA LEU A 87 -6.72 -10.46 0.17
C LEU A 87 -5.84 -11.39 1.01
N TYR A 88 -5.61 -11.06 2.29
CA TYR A 88 -4.89 -11.94 3.21
C TYR A 88 -5.63 -13.25 3.48
N GLN A 89 -6.95 -13.23 3.46
CA GLN A 89 -7.78 -14.43 3.60
C GLN A 89 -7.81 -15.27 2.31
N TRP A 90 -7.89 -14.63 1.14
CA TRP A 90 -7.99 -15.32 -0.14
C TRP A 90 -6.66 -15.84 -0.68
N LEU A 91 -5.54 -15.19 -0.35
CA LEU A 91 -4.21 -15.58 -0.85
C LEU A 91 -3.84 -17.04 -0.48
N PRO A 92 -4.04 -17.52 0.77
CA PRO A 92 -3.86 -18.94 1.12
C PRO A 92 -4.86 -19.90 0.48
N ALA A 93 -6.08 -19.44 0.22
CA ALA A 93 -7.12 -20.25 -0.42
C ALA A 93 -6.97 -20.34 -1.95
N ALA A 94 -6.03 -19.59 -2.54
CA ALA A 94 -5.83 -19.54 -3.98
C ALA A 94 -5.31 -20.89 -4.51
N SER A 95 -6.12 -21.53 -5.37
CA SER A 95 -5.83 -22.81 -6.01
C SER A 95 -4.93 -22.69 -7.25
N THR A 96 -4.86 -21.51 -7.86
CA THR A 96 -4.07 -21.27 -9.08
C THR A 96 -2.90 -20.33 -8.81
N MET A 97 -1.80 -20.57 -9.52
CA MET A 97 -0.62 -19.72 -9.49
C MET A 97 -0.97 -18.26 -9.86
N THR A 98 -1.74 -18.08 -10.93
CA THR A 98 -2.17 -16.74 -11.39
C THR A 98 -2.94 -15.97 -10.31
N ALA A 99 -3.83 -16.63 -9.57
CA ALA A 99 -4.56 -15.98 -8.48
C ALA A 99 -3.61 -15.51 -7.36
N ARG A 100 -2.60 -16.32 -7.00
CA ARG A 100 -1.57 -15.91 -6.03
C ARG A 100 -0.81 -14.68 -6.50
N PHE A 101 -0.42 -14.62 -7.77
CA PHE A 101 0.23 -13.45 -8.35
C PHE A 101 -0.66 -12.20 -8.27
N VAL A 102 -1.93 -12.32 -8.66
CA VAL A 102 -2.89 -11.20 -8.61
C VAL A 102 -3.10 -10.71 -7.19
N TYR A 103 -3.32 -11.60 -6.22
CA TYR A 103 -3.55 -11.22 -4.83
C TYR A 103 -2.32 -10.62 -4.18
N THR A 104 -1.15 -11.20 -4.42
CA THR A 104 0.13 -10.70 -3.88
C THR A 104 0.44 -9.32 -4.45
N ALA A 105 0.29 -9.14 -5.77
CA ALA A 105 0.45 -7.83 -6.42
C ALA A 105 -0.54 -6.81 -5.85
N SER A 106 -1.81 -7.18 -5.71
CA SER A 106 -2.87 -6.31 -5.18
C SER A 106 -2.58 -5.87 -3.75
N LEU A 107 -2.09 -6.77 -2.89
CA LEU A 107 -1.66 -6.44 -1.53
C LEU A 107 -0.58 -5.35 -1.56
N SER A 108 0.50 -5.56 -2.32
CA SER A 108 1.60 -4.59 -2.39
C SER A 108 1.17 -3.26 -3.00
N MET A 109 0.30 -3.27 -4.01
CA MET A 109 -0.28 -2.06 -4.60
C MET A 109 -1.07 -1.25 -3.57
N LEU A 110 -1.93 -1.90 -2.78
CA LEU A 110 -2.76 -1.23 -1.78
C LEU A 110 -1.95 -0.65 -0.64
N GLY A 111 -0.89 -1.34 -0.22
CA GLY A 111 0.07 -0.73 0.70
C GLY A 111 0.60 0.58 0.13
N CYS A 112 1.08 0.52 -1.12
CA CYS A 112 1.78 1.64 -1.75
C CYS A 112 0.96 2.85 -2.13
N ALA A 113 -0.26 2.64 -2.55
CA ALA A 113 -1.18 3.73 -2.82
C ALA A 113 -1.34 4.67 -1.61
N GLY A 114 -1.24 4.14 -0.38
CA GLY A 114 -1.38 4.92 0.85
C GLY A 114 -0.23 5.87 1.12
N PHE A 115 1.01 5.52 0.75
CA PHE A 115 2.20 6.31 1.05
C PHE A 115 2.65 7.23 -0.09
N ALA A 116 2.40 6.87 -1.34
CA ALA A 116 2.84 7.67 -2.50
C ALA A 116 2.39 9.15 -2.46
N PRO A 117 1.14 9.50 -2.07
CA PRO A 117 0.70 10.89 -2.03
C PRO A 117 1.14 11.62 -0.74
N ILE A 118 1.63 10.91 0.29
CA ILE A 118 2.00 11.51 1.59
C ILE A 118 3.17 12.48 1.43
N LEU A 119 4.22 12.07 0.71
CA LEU A 119 5.39 12.93 0.48
C LEU A 119 5.01 14.20 -0.30
N ILE A 120 4.09 14.10 -1.26
CA ILE A 120 3.62 15.25 -2.03
C ILE A 120 2.77 16.16 -1.15
N PHE A 121 1.84 15.59 -0.38
CA PHE A 121 0.99 16.34 0.55
C PHE A 121 1.78 17.07 1.64
N LEU A 122 2.83 16.44 2.17
CA LEU A 122 3.72 17.08 3.14
C LEU A 122 4.49 18.24 2.50
N ASN A 123 5.06 18.04 1.31
CA ASN A 123 5.77 19.09 0.58
C ASN A 123 4.88 20.30 0.22
N GLU A 124 3.61 20.08 -0.09
CA GLU A 124 2.65 21.15 -0.39
C GLU A 124 2.27 21.99 0.85
N ARG A 125 2.56 21.50 2.07
CA ARG A 125 2.13 22.13 3.32
C ARG A 125 3.20 22.97 4.01
N PHE A 126 4.46 22.84 3.61
CA PHE A 126 5.56 23.65 4.12
C PHE A 126 5.94 24.74 3.11
N PRO A 127 6.12 26.00 3.54
CA PRO A 127 6.59 27.07 2.66
C PRO A 127 7.97 26.73 2.11
N THR A 128 8.29 27.22 0.91
CA THR A 128 9.54 26.94 0.18
C THR A 128 10.81 27.22 0.98
N SER A 129 10.74 28.08 2.00
CA SER A 129 11.85 28.38 2.90
C SER A 129 12.17 27.27 3.92
N ILE A 130 11.28 26.28 4.09
CA ILE A 130 11.41 25.16 5.05
C ILE A 130 11.46 23.80 4.32
N ARG A 131 11.21 23.78 3.02
CA ARG A 131 11.24 22.58 2.17
C ARG A 131 12.68 22.16 1.85
#